data_AF-A0A0M2CW32-F1
#
_entry.id   AF-A0A0M2CW32-F1
#
_cell.length_a   1.000
_cell.length_b   1.000
_cell.length_c   1.000
_cell.angle_alpha   90.00
_cell.angle_beta   90.00
_cell.angle_gamma   90.00
#
_symmetry.space_group_name_H-M   'P 1'
#
loop_
_entity.id
_entity.type
_entity.pdbx_description
1 polymer ?
#
loop_
_entity_poly.entity_id
_entity_poly.type
_entity_poly.pdbx_seq_one_letter_code
_entity_poly.pdbx_strand_id
1 'polypeptide(L)'
;MTEQPERPASLARRRPRPAPDEHIDPVDYTPPRATSPQSATPVVSSPPVQAAPAAEPTAAPKRGRGRPRREPTIQLGVRVAQDVSDLIEELTEHDGTARAVIENAVRAYAQQLNR
;
A
#
# COMPACT_ATOMS: atom_id res chain seq x y z
N MET A 1 20.10 -42.70 8.44
CA MET A 1 19.83 -41.31 8.00
C MET A 1 18.65 -41.39 7.05
N THR A 2 17.51 -40.83 7.41
CA THR A 2 16.25 -40.97 6.67
C THR A 2 16.15 -39.80 5.70
N GLU A 3 16.29 -40.06 4.40
CA GLU A 3 16.18 -39.05 3.34
C GLU A 3 14.71 -38.61 3.22
N GLN A 4 14.36 -37.46 3.81
CA GLN A 4 13.10 -36.80 3.48
C GLN A 4 13.28 -36.10 2.13
N PRO A 5 12.43 -36.38 1.13
CA PRO A 5 12.49 -35.67 -0.14
C PRO A 5 12.17 -34.19 0.07
N GLU A 6 13.16 -33.33 -0.23
CA GLU A 6 13.16 -31.87 -0.06
C GLU A 6 12.00 -31.15 -0.77
N ARG A 7 11.35 -31.81 -1.74
CA ARG A 7 10.19 -31.27 -2.46
C ARG A 7 8.97 -32.20 -2.36
N PRO A 8 7.80 -31.69 -1.96
CA PRO A 8 6.58 -32.48 -1.93
C PRO A 8 6.17 -32.89 -3.35
N ALA A 9 5.88 -34.18 -3.55
CA ALA A 9 5.49 -34.76 -4.84
C ALA A 9 4.24 -34.11 -5.48
N SER A 10 3.49 -33.30 -4.72
CA SER A 10 2.30 -32.56 -5.15
C SER A 10 2.59 -31.42 -6.14
N LEU A 11 3.81 -30.86 -6.16
CA LEU A 11 4.16 -29.76 -7.06
C LEU A 11 4.45 -30.22 -8.50
N ALA A 12 4.83 -31.48 -8.71
CA ALA A 12 5.26 -31.99 -10.02
C ALA A 12 4.14 -32.09 -11.07
N ARG A 13 2.87 -32.07 -10.65
CA ARG A 13 1.70 -32.25 -11.55
C ARG A 13 0.91 -30.98 -11.84
N ARG A 14 1.24 -29.85 -11.18
CA ARG A 14 0.50 -28.60 -11.36
C ARG A 14 1.16 -27.77 -12.47
N ARG A 15 0.61 -27.87 -13.68
CA ARG A 15 0.89 -26.87 -14.73
C ARG A 15 0.30 -25.53 -14.30
N PRO A 16 1.00 -24.41 -14.47
CA PRO A 16 0.42 -23.09 -14.26
C PRO A 16 -0.82 -22.95 -15.14
N ARG A 17 -1.96 -22.60 -14.53
CA ARG A 17 -3.15 -22.21 -15.28
C ARG A 17 -3.22 -20.68 -15.29
N PRO A 18 -3.39 -20.05 -16.46
CA PRO A 18 -3.72 -18.63 -16.53
C PRO A 18 -4.95 -18.33 -15.66
N ALA A 19 -4.94 -17.16 -15.04
CA ALA A 19 -6.13 -16.66 -14.34
C ALA A 19 -7.25 -16.41 -15.37
N PRO A 20 -8.52 -16.61 -14.99
CA PRO A 20 -9.66 -16.20 -15.83
C PRO A 20 -9.63 -14.70 -16.12
N ASP A 21 -10.03 -14.31 -17.32
CA ASP A 21 -10.28 -12.90 -17.64
C ASP A 21 -11.63 -12.50 -17.02
N GLU A 22 -11.64 -11.37 -16.32
CA GLU A 22 -12.86 -10.83 -15.71
C GLU A 22 -13.66 -9.98 -16.71
N HIS A 23 -13.09 -9.64 -17.87
CA HIS A 23 -13.72 -8.82 -18.92
C HIS A 23 -14.34 -7.52 -18.38
N ILE A 24 -13.71 -6.92 -17.34
CA ILE A 24 -14.16 -5.68 -16.71
C ILE A 24 -13.50 -4.50 -17.42
N ASP A 25 -14.30 -3.59 -17.99
CA ASP A 25 -13.80 -2.32 -18.51
C ASP A 25 -13.23 -1.47 -17.35
N PRO A 26 -12.08 -0.80 -17.52
CA PRO A 26 -11.52 0.11 -16.52
C PRO A 26 -12.51 1.11 -15.92
N VAL A 27 -13.54 1.54 -16.68
CA VAL A 27 -14.55 2.48 -16.20
C VAL A 27 -15.59 1.80 -15.31
N ASP A 28 -15.89 0.52 -15.55
CA ASP A 28 -16.92 -0.23 -14.85
C ASP A 28 -16.41 -0.91 -13.56
N TYR A 29 -15.10 -0.84 -13.29
CA TYR A 29 -14.50 -1.43 -12.11
C TYR A 29 -15.02 -0.78 -10.82
N THR A 30 -15.92 -1.48 -10.15
CA THR A 30 -16.33 -1.14 -8.78
C THR A 30 -15.53 -2.01 -7.81
N PRO A 31 -14.64 -1.44 -6.97
CA PRO A 31 -13.81 -2.23 -6.08
C PRO A 31 -14.71 -3.06 -5.15
N PRO A 32 -14.50 -4.39 -5.07
CA PRO A 32 -15.29 -5.22 -4.17
C PRO A 32 -15.04 -4.74 -2.74
N ARG A 33 -16.11 -4.21 -2.12
CA ARG A 33 -16.15 -3.98 -0.68
C ARG A 33 -15.86 -5.33 -0.02
N ALA A 34 -14.84 -5.41 0.83
CA ALA A 34 -14.41 -6.64 1.47
C ALA A 34 -15.53 -7.23 2.36
N THR A 35 -16.44 -7.99 1.76
CA THR A 35 -17.27 -8.98 2.42
C THR A 35 -16.45 -10.25 2.54
N SER A 36 -16.25 -10.69 3.77
CA SER A 36 -15.74 -12.02 4.12
C SER A 36 -16.39 -13.09 3.22
N PRO A 37 -15.66 -14.11 2.73
CA PRO A 37 -16.26 -15.17 1.91
C PRO A 37 -17.16 -16.03 2.82
N GLN A 38 -18.47 -15.80 2.72
CA GLN A 38 -19.47 -16.71 3.25
C GLN A 38 -19.94 -17.58 2.08
N SER A 39 -19.50 -18.83 2.05
CA SER A 39 -20.02 -19.84 1.12
C SER A 39 -21.54 -19.96 1.31
N ALA A 40 -22.33 -19.66 0.28
CA ALA A 40 -23.71 -20.12 0.16
C ALA A 40 -24.17 -20.06 -1.32
N THR A 41 -24.84 -21.13 -1.72
CA THR A 41 -25.44 -21.48 -3.02
C THR A 41 -26.48 -20.50 -3.56
N PRO A 42 -26.84 -20.54 -4.87
CA PRO A 42 -27.61 -19.50 -5.54
C PRO A 42 -29.13 -19.67 -5.33
N VAL A 43 -29.85 -18.57 -5.05
CA VAL A 43 -31.31 -18.45 -5.24
C VAL A 43 -31.73 -17.01 -5.62
N VAL A 44 -32.02 -16.82 -6.91
CA VAL A 44 -33.16 -16.13 -7.56
C VAL A 44 -33.86 -14.91 -6.89
N SER A 45 -33.86 -13.80 -7.65
CA SER A 45 -34.87 -12.73 -7.85
C SER A 45 -35.15 -11.61 -6.82
N SER A 46 -35.39 -10.41 -7.39
CA SER A 46 -35.46 -9.03 -6.86
C SER A 46 -36.83 -8.62 -6.20
N PRO A 47 -37.11 -7.32 -5.87
CA PRO A 47 -37.19 -6.68 -4.53
C PRO A 47 -38.64 -6.13 -4.22
N PRO A 48 -38.95 -5.08 -3.39
CA PRO A 48 -38.21 -4.25 -2.40
C PRO A 48 -38.97 -3.96 -1.06
N VAL A 49 -38.48 -2.96 -0.29
CA VAL A 49 -39.13 -2.06 0.72
C VAL A 49 -38.92 -2.40 2.21
N GLN A 50 -38.24 -1.51 2.96
CA GLN A 50 -38.81 -0.59 3.98
C GLN A 50 -37.76 -0.08 5.00
N ALA A 51 -38.01 1.11 5.55
CA ALA A 51 -37.04 2.04 6.15
C ALA A 51 -36.94 2.00 7.69
N ALA A 52 -35.81 2.53 8.19
CA ALA A 52 -35.56 3.20 9.50
C ALA A 52 -35.41 2.33 10.78
N PRO A 53 -34.84 2.85 11.90
CA PRO A 53 -33.79 3.87 12.10
C PRO A 53 -32.68 3.46 13.12
N ALA A 54 -31.68 4.32 13.28
CA ALA A 54 -30.86 4.58 14.47
C ALA A 54 -30.10 3.41 15.16
N ALA A 55 -28.79 3.40 14.97
CA ALA A 55 -27.84 3.25 16.06
C ALA A 55 -26.47 3.75 15.57
N GLU A 56 -25.98 4.86 16.11
CA GLU A 56 -24.54 5.07 16.18
C GLU A 56 -23.94 3.96 17.04
N PRO A 57 -22.80 3.39 16.62
CA PRO A 57 -21.80 2.99 17.58
C PRO A 57 -20.51 3.71 17.25
N THR A 58 -20.17 4.64 18.13
CA THR A 58 -18.82 5.14 18.37
C THR A 58 -17.87 3.95 18.49
N ALA A 59 -17.11 3.65 17.44
CA ALA A 59 -16.07 2.64 17.48
C ALA A 59 -14.85 3.17 16.73
N ALA A 60 -14.00 3.87 17.48
CA ALA A 60 -12.69 4.31 17.04
C ALA A 60 -11.91 3.15 16.38
N PRO A 61 -11.21 3.37 15.25
CA PRO A 61 -10.46 2.31 14.61
C PRO A 61 -9.35 1.82 15.56
N LYS A 62 -9.39 0.53 15.88
CA LYS A 62 -8.37 -0.18 16.65
C LYS A 62 -7.02 0.04 15.98
N ARG A 63 -6.18 0.86 16.61
CA ARG A 63 -4.78 1.10 16.20
C ARG A 63 -4.05 -0.24 16.21
N GLY A 64 -3.72 -0.72 15.02
CA GLY A 64 -2.87 -1.89 14.83
C GLY A 64 -1.58 -1.71 15.63
N ARG A 65 -1.25 -2.71 16.43
CA ARG A 65 -0.04 -2.75 17.26
C ARG A 65 1.20 -2.51 16.40
N GLY A 66 1.98 -1.50 16.79
CA GLY A 66 3.44 -1.58 16.72
C GLY A 66 4.15 -1.08 15.47
N ARG A 67 3.47 -0.66 14.39
CA ARG A 67 4.20 0.00 13.31
C ARG A 67 4.49 1.46 13.69
N PRO A 68 5.75 1.91 13.72
CA PRO A 68 6.05 3.32 13.96
C PRO A 68 5.25 4.16 12.97
N ARG A 69 4.49 5.11 13.50
CA ARG A 69 3.66 6.02 12.70
C ARG A 69 4.61 6.85 11.85
N ARG A 70 4.54 6.68 10.52
CA ARG A 70 5.31 7.51 9.59
C ARG A 70 4.86 8.96 9.75
N GLU A 71 5.82 9.88 9.79
CA GLU A 71 5.54 11.31 9.75
C GLU A 71 4.81 11.66 8.46
N PRO A 72 3.83 12.58 8.50
CA PRO A 72 3.15 13.04 7.30
C PRO A 72 4.14 13.79 6.39
N THR A 73 4.19 13.42 5.11
CA THR A 73 5.10 14.00 4.10
C THR A 73 4.31 14.71 3.01
N ILE A 74 4.87 15.81 2.50
CA ILE A 74 4.36 16.55 1.35
C ILE A 74 5.35 16.37 0.19
N GLN A 75 4.86 16.10 -1.01
CA GLN A 75 5.70 15.98 -2.20
C GLN A 75 6.06 17.38 -2.73
N LEU A 76 7.33 17.58 -3.10
CA LEU A 76 7.81 18.81 -3.72
C LEU A 76 7.89 18.62 -5.24
N GLY A 77 7.11 19.40 -5.99
CA GLY A 77 7.10 19.40 -7.47
C GLY A 77 8.06 20.44 -8.07
N VAL A 78 9.31 20.48 -7.63
CA VAL A 78 10.28 21.54 -7.99
C VAL A 78 11.33 21.00 -8.95
N ARG A 79 11.72 21.83 -9.93
CA ARG A 79 12.86 21.55 -10.83
C ARG A 79 14.12 22.16 -10.24
N VAL A 80 15.22 21.42 -10.31
CA VAL A 80 16.54 21.86 -9.87
C VAL A 80 17.52 21.84 -11.04
N ALA A 81 18.65 22.52 -10.88
CA ALA A 81 19.74 22.44 -11.84
C ALA A 81 20.40 21.05 -11.82
N GLN A 82 21.07 20.68 -12.91
CA GLN A 82 21.64 19.34 -13.07
C GLN A 82 22.76 19.06 -12.06
N ASP A 83 23.66 20.03 -11.88
CA ASP A 83 24.72 19.99 -10.87
C ASP A 83 24.20 19.77 -9.44
N VAL A 84 23.06 20.36 -9.10
CA VAL A 84 22.40 20.13 -7.80
C VAL A 84 21.84 18.71 -7.69
N SER A 85 21.31 18.15 -8.78
CA SER A 85 20.83 16.76 -8.81
C SER A 85 22.00 15.79 -8.61
N ASP A 86 23.11 16.01 -9.31
CA ASP A 86 24.31 15.19 -9.22
C ASP A 86 24.90 15.25 -7.79
N LEU A 87 24.91 16.44 -7.17
CA LEU A 87 25.33 16.62 -5.78
C LEU A 87 24.42 15.86 -4.79
N ILE A 88 23.10 15.85 -5.01
CA ILE A 88 22.18 15.08 -4.17
C ILE A 88 22.51 13.59 -4.28
N GLU A 89 22.79 13.09 -5.48
CA GLU A 89 23.16 11.69 -5.70
C GLU A 89 24.47 11.33 -4.99
N GLU A 90 25.52 12.15 -5.12
CA GLU A 90 26.78 11.98 -4.40
C GLU A 90 26.56 11.94 -2.87
N LEU A 91 25.78 12.89 -2.33
CA LEU A 91 25.49 12.94 -0.89
C LEU A 91 24.65 11.75 -0.41
N THR A 92 23.84 11.14 -1.27
CA THR A 92 23.09 9.93 -0.89
C THR A 92 23.97 8.72 -0.64
N GLU A 93 25.16 8.65 -1.25
CA GLU A 93 26.13 7.58 -0.96
C GLU A 93 26.62 7.61 0.50
N HIS A 94 26.58 8.79 1.12
CA HIS A 94 27.08 9.02 2.48
C HIS A 94 25.96 9.08 3.54
N ASP A 95 24.91 9.87 3.30
CA ASP A 95 23.87 10.21 4.29
C ASP A 95 22.56 9.43 4.12
N GLY A 96 22.53 8.48 3.18
CA GLY A 96 21.42 7.57 2.95
C GLY A 96 20.44 8.06 1.89
N THR A 97 19.21 8.42 2.27
CA THR A 97 18.16 8.73 1.27
C THR A 97 18.20 10.19 0.82
N ALA A 98 17.88 10.47 -0.44
CA ALA A 98 17.79 11.85 -0.97
C ALA A 98 16.86 12.74 -0.11
N ARG A 99 15.79 12.14 0.44
CA ARG A 99 14.90 12.82 1.39
C ARG A 99 15.65 13.33 2.62
N ALA A 100 16.52 12.52 3.22
CA ALA A 100 17.27 12.89 4.41
C ALA A 100 18.28 14.01 4.10
N VAL A 101 18.99 13.90 2.97
CA VAL A 101 19.91 14.94 2.48
C VAL A 101 19.19 16.28 2.35
N ILE A 102 18.06 16.29 1.65
CA ILE A 102 17.27 17.51 1.41
C ILE A 102 16.71 18.07 2.73
N GLU A 103 16.11 17.25 3.59
CA GLU A 103 15.57 17.71 4.87
C GLU A 103 16.66 18.29 5.78
N ASN A 104 17.83 17.67 5.85
CA ASN A 104 18.96 18.14 6.66
C ASN A 104 19.51 19.46 6.12
N ALA A 105 19.71 19.58 4.80
CA ALA A 105 20.19 20.80 4.17
C ALA A 105 19.24 21.98 4.43
N VAL A 106 17.92 21.76 4.28
CA VAL A 106 16.91 22.79 4.56
C VAL A 106 16.91 23.20 6.04
N ARG A 107 17.01 22.23 6.97
CA ARG A 107 17.11 22.53 8.40
C ARG A 107 18.37 23.31 8.74
N ALA A 108 19.52 22.95 8.17
CA ALA A 108 20.79 23.65 8.39
C ALA A 108 20.73 25.10 7.87
N TYR A 109 20.17 25.31 6.68
CA TYR A 109 19.98 26.65 6.12
C TYR A 109 19.06 27.51 6.99
N ALA A 110 17.95 26.95 7.48
CA ALA A 110 17.05 27.64 8.40
C ALA A 110 17.73 28.02 9.73
N GLN A 111 18.65 27.20 10.23
CA GLN A 111 19.43 27.53 11.43
C GLN A 111 20.42 28.67 11.19
N GLN A 112 21.05 28.73 10.00
CA GLN A 112 21.95 29.82 9.63
C GLN A 112 21.23 31.17 9.55
N LEU A 113 19.99 31.19 9.06
CA LEU A 113 19.17 32.40 8.98
C LEU A 113 18.73 32.96 10.34
N ASN A 114 18.64 32.09 11.37
CA ASN A 114 18.19 32.45 12.71
C ASN A 114 19.35 32.72 13.69
N ARG A 115 20.59 32.83 13.19
CA ARG A 115 21.76 33.25 13.96
C ARG A 115 22.07 34.71 13.69
#